data_AF-A0A1Q8JCG8-F1
#
_entry.id   AF-A0A1Q8JCG8-F1
#
_cell.length_a   1.000
_cell.length_b   1.000
_cell.length_c   1.000
_cell.angle_alpha   90.00
_cell.angle_beta   90.00
_cell.angle_gamma   90.00
#
_symmetry.space_group_name_H-M   'P 1'
#
loop_
_entity.id
_entity.type
_entity.pdbx_description
1 polymer ?
#
loop_
_entity_poly.entity_id
_entity_poly.type
_entity_poly.pdbx_seq_one_letter_code
_entity_poly.pdbx_strand_id
1 'polypeptide(L)'
;MPRGGTACGPCWEHAIRNDERFVIEAELTIADQPPDPGYVDEVAVRRTLDGEVLPLGANELDEVIRRMHREGASPTAISEMTGLRYREVRARLHALASRAVGNTAPIEAHKTPQVA
;
A
#
# COMPACT_ATOMS: atom_id res chain seq x y z
N MET A 1 26.08 -9.18 -20.21
CA MET A 1 24.92 -8.51 -19.61
C MET A 1 24.64 -7.25 -20.41
N PRO A 2 23.43 -7.03 -20.95
CA PRO A 2 23.13 -5.76 -21.61
C PRO A 2 23.18 -4.66 -20.56
N ARG A 3 23.93 -3.59 -20.83
CA ARG A 3 23.95 -2.39 -19.99
C ARG A 3 22.57 -1.76 -20.07
N GLY A 4 21.94 -1.48 -18.93
CA GLY A 4 20.68 -0.75 -18.89
C GLY A 4 20.86 0.60 -19.58
N GLY A 5 20.16 0.83 -20.68
CA GLY A 5 20.15 2.11 -21.37
C GLY A 5 19.20 3.06 -20.67
N THR A 6 19.67 4.24 -20.29
CA THR A 6 18.79 5.33 -19.87
C THR A 6 18.05 5.86 -21.10
N ALA A 7 16.72 5.85 -21.05
CA ALA A 7 15.91 6.39 -22.13
C ALA A 7 16.14 7.90 -22.28
N CYS A 8 16.19 8.35 -23.54
CA CYS A 8 16.34 9.75 -23.89
C CYS A 8 15.06 10.56 -23.57
N GLY A 9 15.14 11.89 -23.48
CA GLY A 9 13.96 12.75 -23.29
C GLY A 9 12.81 12.47 -24.27
N PRO A 10 13.07 12.43 -25.60
CA PRO A 10 12.05 12.07 -26.59
C PRO A 10 11.48 10.65 -26.44
N CYS A 11 12.30 9.72 -25.95
CA CYS A 11 11.91 8.34 -25.70
C CYS A 11 10.87 8.29 -24.57
N TRP A 12 11.09 9.07 -23.51
CA TRP A 12 10.14 9.27 -22.42
C TRP A 12 8.87 9.97 -22.87
N GLU A 13 8.98 11.04 -23.66
CA GLU A 13 7.81 11.74 -24.19
C GLU A 13 6.93 10.83 -25.03
N HIS A 14 7.53 9.98 -25.87
CA HIS A 14 6.80 9.00 -26.66
C HIS A 14 6.10 7.94 -25.80
N ALA A 15 6.77 7.45 -24.75
CA ALA A 15 6.17 6.50 -23.81
C ALA A 15 4.96 7.12 -23.09
N ILE A 16 5.12 8.33 -22.55
CA ILE A 16 4.03 9.05 -21.87
C ILE A 16 2.83 9.25 -22.80
N ARG A 17 3.05 9.69 -24.05
CA ARG A 17 1.97 9.87 -25.03
C ARG A 17 1.26 8.57 -25.38
N ASN A 18 1.98 7.45 -25.42
CA ASN A 18 1.35 6.15 -25.64
C ASN A 18 0.50 5.73 -24.45
N ASP A 19 0.95 5.98 -23.21
CA ASP A 19 0.18 5.72 -22.00
C ASP A 19 -1.08 6.60 -21.95
N GLU A 20 -0.96 7.88 -22.26
CA GLU A 20 -2.10 8.81 -22.37
C GLU A 20 -3.11 8.35 -23.43
N ARG A 21 -2.63 7.94 -24.61
CA ARG A 21 -3.49 7.40 -25.66
C ARG A 21 -4.19 6.12 -25.20
N PHE A 22 -3.48 5.22 -24.52
CA PHE A 22 -4.05 3.99 -24.01
C PHE A 22 -5.14 4.26 -22.97
N VAL A 23 -4.93 5.21 -22.06
CA VAL A 23 -5.95 5.65 -21.08
C VAL A 23 -7.24 6.10 -21.78
N ILE A 24 -7.12 6.85 -22.88
CA ILE A 24 -8.26 7.32 -23.68
C ILE A 24 -8.92 6.16 -24.44
N GLU A 25 -8.14 5.38 -25.17
CA GLU A 25 -8.62 4.28 -26.03
C GLU A 25 -9.27 3.14 -25.23
N ALA A 26 -8.76 2.88 -24.02
CA ALA A 26 -9.28 1.85 -23.12
C ALA A 26 -10.34 2.38 -22.13
N GLU A 27 -10.80 3.63 -22.29
CA GLU A 27 -11.80 4.28 -21.44
C GLU A 27 -11.45 4.18 -19.93
N LEU A 28 -10.16 4.28 -19.60
CA LEU A 28 -9.66 4.23 -18.22
C LEU A 28 -9.90 5.57 -17.53
N THR A 29 -11.15 5.86 -17.21
CA THR A 29 -11.55 7.04 -16.45
C THR A 29 -11.21 6.84 -14.98
N ILE A 30 -10.40 7.76 -14.41
CA ILE A 30 -10.11 7.83 -12.96
C ILE A 30 -11.42 7.94 -12.14
N ALA A 31 -12.50 8.43 -12.75
CA ALA A 31 -13.77 8.67 -12.09
C ALA A 31 -14.54 7.39 -11.69
N ASP A 32 -14.32 6.25 -12.34
CA ASP A 32 -15.23 5.10 -12.25
C ASP A 32 -14.74 3.97 -11.31
N GLN A 33 -13.55 4.09 -10.74
CA GLN A 33 -13.08 3.17 -9.71
C GLN A 33 -12.79 3.92 -8.41
N PRO A 34 -13.48 3.59 -7.30
CA PRO A 34 -13.06 4.07 -6.01
C PRO A 34 -11.63 3.59 -5.75
N PRO A 35 -10.74 4.45 -5.21
CA PRO A 35 -9.40 4.01 -4.84
C PRO A 35 -9.50 2.78 -3.93
N ASP A 36 -8.58 1.84 -4.12
CA ASP A 36 -8.56 0.61 -3.32
C ASP A 36 -8.60 0.98 -1.83
N PRO A 37 -9.67 0.61 -1.10
CA PRO A 37 -9.80 0.95 0.32
C PRO A 37 -8.72 0.30 1.19
N GLY A 38 -7.99 -0.70 0.66
CA GLY A 38 -6.84 -1.33 1.28
C GLY A 38 -5.48 -0.79 0.79
N TYR A 39 -5.47 0.23 -0.08
CA TYR A 39 -4.21 0.81 -0.56
C TYR A 39 -3.38 1.35 0.60
N VAL A 40 -2.08 1.09 0.52
CA VAL A 40 -1.06 1.56 1.47
C VAL A 40 0.05 2.19 0.64
N ASP A 41 0.34 3.46 0.88
CA ASP A 41 1.57 4.07 0.34
C ASP A 41 2.81 3.54 1.08
N GLU A 42 3.44 2.53 0.49
CA GLU A 42 4.67 1.90 1.01
C GLU A 42 5.85 2.86 1.17
N VAL A 43 5.89 3.93 0.37
CA VAL A 43 6.96 4.94 0.47
C VAL A 43 6.75 5.80 1.71
N ALA A 44 5.51 6.22 1.96
CA ALA A 44 5.15 6.95 3.18
C ALA A 44 5.43 6.09 4.43
N VAL A 45 5.01 4.82 4.42
CA VAL A 45 5.27 3.87 5.52
C VAL A 45 6.76 3.72 5.79
N ARG A 46 7.58 3.45 4.77
CA ARG A 46 9.02 3.29 4.93
C ARG A 46 9.67 4.54 5.51
N ARG A 47 9.37 5.72 4.95
CA ARG A 47 9.95 6.98 5.43
C ARG A 47 9.59 7.27 6.88
N THR A 48 8.36 6.95 7.29
CA THR A 48 7.98 7.08 8.71
C THR A 48 8.72 6.07 9.61
N LEU A 49 8.91 4.83 9.17
CA LEU A 49 9.73 3.86 9.91
C LEU A 49 11.19 4.29 10.01
N ASP A 50 11.71 5.00 9.00
CA ASP A 50 13.05 5.63 9.02
C ASP A 50 13.12 6.89 9.90
N GLY A 51 12.01 7.28 10.54
CA GLY A 51 11.94 8.39 11.50
C GLY A 51 11.41 9.71 10.94
N GLU A 52 10.96 9.75 9.69
CA GLU A 52 10.35 10.96 9.12
C GLU A 52 8.90 11.17 9.60
N VAL A 53 8.56 12.40 9.96
CA VAL A 53 7.19 12.78 10.34
C VAL A 53 6.39 13.11 9.08
N LEU A 54 5.50 12.21 8.68
CA LEU A 54 4.62 12.37 7.51
C LEU A 54 3.14 12.27 7.91
N PRO A 55 2.24 12.97 7.21
CA PRO A 55 0.80 12.72 7.35
C PRO A 55 0.48 11.33 6.82
N LEU A 56 0.10 10.41 7.71
CA LEU A 56 -0.31 9.05 7.34
C LEU A 56 -1.83 8.93 7.30
N GLY A 57 -2.32 8.20 6.30
CA GLY A 57 -3.69 7.71 6.28
C GLY A 57 -3.89 6.56 7.26
N ALA A 58 -5.14 6.09 7.37
CA ALA A 58 -5.50 5.05 8.33
C ALA A 58 -4.80 3.72 8.04
N ASN A 59 -4.66 3.37 6.76
CA ASN A 59 -4.04 2.12 6.30
C ASN A 59 -2.53 2.15 6.46
N GLU A 60 -1.87 3.26 6.12
CA GLU A 60 -0.43 3.44 6.32
C GLU A 60 -0.09 3.37 7.81
N LEU A 61 -0.91 4.01 8.66
CA LEU A 61 -0.71 3.96 10.11
C LEU A 61 -0.90 2.55 10.67
N ASP A 62 -1.89 1.81 10.19
CA ASP A 62 -2.09 0.39 10.53
C ASP A 62 -0.91 -0.47 10.05
N GLU A 63 -0.34 -0.20 8.88
CA GLU A 63 0.88 -0.86 8.38
C GLU A 63 2.10 -0.58 9.25
N VAL A 64 2.34 0.69 9.62
CA VAL A 64 3.45 1.09 10.50
C VAL A 64 3.35 0.36 11.85
N ILE A 65 2.18 0.40 12.49
CA ILE A 65 1.93 -0.28 13.77
C ILE A 65 2.21 -1.78 13.64
N ARG A 66 1.75 -2.40 12.54
CA ARG A 66 1.91 -3.84 12.31
C ARG A 66 3.37 -4.23 12.11
N ARG A 67 4.15 -3.46 11.33
CA ARG A 67 5.58 -3.72 11.09
C ARG A 67 6.38 -3.56 12.37
N MET A 68 6.21 -2.45 13.08
CA MET A 68 6.87 -2.21 14.36
C MET A 68 6.57 -3.34 15.36
N HIS A 69 5.30 -3.74 15.50
CA HIS A 69 4.94 -4.83 16.40
C HIS A 69 5.52 -6.18 15.98
N ARG A 70 5.56 -6.49 14.68
CA ARG A 70 6.19 -7.70 14.15
C ARG A 70 7.70 -7.73 14.43
N GLU A 71 8.35 -6.57 14.42
CA GLU A 71 9.76 -6.38 14.78
C GLU A 71 10.00 -6.36 16.30
N GLY A 72 8.94 -6.53 17.11
CA GLY A 72 9.03 -6.64 18.57
C GLY A 72 8.96 -5.30 19.31
N ALA A 73 8.62 -4.20 18.62
CA ALA A 73 8.43 -2.91 19.29
C ALA A 73 7.28 -2.98 20.31
N SER A 74 7.51 -2.39 21.48
CA SER A 74 6.48 -2.30 22.51
C SER A 74 5.38 -1.31 22.10
N PRO A 75 4.15 -1.44 22.62
CA PRO A 75 3.10 -0.45 22.35
C PRO A 75 3.47 0.98 22.78
N THR A 76 4.37 1.13 23.75
CA THR A 76 4.92 2.44 24.15
C THR A 76 5.83 3.02 23.07
N ALA A 77 6.75 2.22 22.52
CA ALA A 77 7.62 2.66 21.41
C ALA A 77 6.80 3.02 20.16
N ILE A 78 5.74 2.25 19.88
CA ILE A 78 4.81 2.55 18.79
C ILE A 78 4.04 3.86 19.06
N SER A 79 3.63 4.10 20.31
CA SER A 79 2.97 5.34 20.73
C SER A 79 3.89 6.56 20.55
N GLU A 80 5.16 6.44 20.91
CA GLU A 80 6.17 7.49 20.72
C GLU A 80 6.41 7.80 19.24
N MET A 81 6.56 6.77 18.40
CA MET A 81 6.78 6.94 16.96
C MET A 81 5.57 7.54 16.23
N THR A 82 4.36 7.05 16.54
CA THR A 82 3.14 7.42 15.80
C THR A 82 2.44 8.65 16.38
N GLY A 83 2.81 9.10 17.58
CA GLY A 83 2.10 10.13 18.33
C GLY A 83 0.70 9.72 18.82
N LEU A 84 0.26 8.48 18.56
CA LEU A 84 -0.99 7.94 19.10
C LEU A 84 -0.86 7.71 20.60
N ARG A 85 -1.98 7.75 21.32
CA ARG A 85 -1.98 7.36 22.73
C ARG A 85 -1.83 5.84 22.86
N TYR A 86 -1.18 5.38 23.92
CA TYR A 86 -1.02 3.95 24.24
C TYR A 86 -2.32 3.12 24.09
N ARG A 87 -3.46 3.66 24.56
CA ARG A 87 -4.77 2.99 24.44
C ARG A 87 -5.22 2.79 22.99
N GLU A 88 -4.91 3.75 22.11
CA GLU A 88 -5.27 3.72 20.69
C GLU A 88 -4.40 2.71 19.95
N VAL A 89 -3.10 2.70 20.26
CA VAL A 89 -2.16 1.67 19.76
C VAL A 89 -2.65 0.27 20.13
N ARG A 90 -3.01 0.05 21.41
CA ARG A 90 -3.53 -1.25 21.86
C ARG A 90 -4.83 -1.67 21.17
N ALA A 91 -5.76 -0.73 20.99
CA ALA A 91 -7.02 -1.00 20.29
C ALA A 91 -6.77 -1.40 18.83
N ARG A 92 -5.86 -0.69 18.13
CA ARG A 92 -5.48 -1.01 16.76
C ARG A 92 -4.77 -2.35 16.64
N LEU A 93 -3.83 -2.65 17.53
CA LEU A 93 -3.15 -3.96 17.55
C LEU A 93 -4.15 -5.11 17.73
N HIS A 94 -5.14 -4.96 18.63
CA HIS A 94 -6.20 -5.94 18.80
C HIS A 94 -7.05 -6.09 17.53
N ALA A 95 -7.45 -4.98 16.90
CA ALA A 95 -8.23 -5.00 15.65
C ALA A 95 -7.46 -5.68 14.50
N LEU A 96 -6.17 -5.41 14.37
CA LEU A 96 -5.28 -6.02 13.38
C LEU A 96 -5.13 -7.53 13.60
N ALA A 97 -4.99 -7.97 14.85
CA ALA A 97 -4.96 -9.38 15.20
C ALA A 97 -6.28 -10.09 14.84
N SER A 98 -7.44 -9.48 15.16
CA SER A 98 -8.75 -10.04 14.81
C SER A 98 -8.96 -10.17 13.30
N ARG A 99 -8.49 -9.19 12.51
CA ARG A 99 -8.56 -9.26 11.03
C ARG A 99 -7.71 -10.39 10.46
N ALA A 100 -6.51 -10.60 10.99
CA ALA A 100 -5.64 -11.70 10.55
C ALA A 100 -6.27 -13.08 10.79
N VAL A 101 -7.03 -13.23 11.89
CA VAL A 101 -7.76 -14.47 12.20
C VAL A 101 -8.99 -14.64 11.30
N GLY A 102 -9.73 -13.57 11.02
CA GLY A 102 -10.94 -13.60 10.17
C GLY A 102 -10.69 -13.86 8.68
N ASN A 103 -9.52 -13.49 8.14
CA ASN A 103 -9.15 -13.68 6.73
C ASN A 103 -8.64 -15.10 6.36
N THR A 104 -8.80 -16.10 7.24
CA THR A 104 -8.39 -17.49 6.97
C THR A 104 -9.44 -18.34 6.24
N ALA A 105 -10.53 -17.75 5.76
CA ALA A 105 -11.47 -18.44 4.87
C ALA A 105 -10.79 -18.72 3.50
N PRO A 106 -10.96 -19.92 2.92
CA PRO A 106 -10.28 -20.29 1.68
C PRO A 106 -10.73 -19.37 0.54
N ILE A 107 -9.75 -18.76 -0.15
CA ILE A 107 -9.96 -18.09 -1.43
C ILE A 107 -10.46 -19.16 -2.40
N GLU A 108 -11.74 -19.15 -2.72
CA GLU A 108 -12.27 -20.01 -3.77
C GLU A 108 -11.49 -19.73 -5.06
N ALA A 109 -10.84 -20.78 -5.58
CA ALA A 109 -10.04 -20.71 -6.78
C ALA A 109 -10.85 -20.07 -7.92
N HIS A 110 -10.35 -18.94 -8.44
CA HIS A 110 -10.84 -18.35 -9.68
C HIS A 110 -10.93 -19.43 -10.75
N LYS A 111 -12.16 -19.81 -11.12
CA LYS A 111 -12.41 -20.68 -12.27
C LYS A 111 -11.91 -19.94 -13.51
N THR A 112 -10.85 -20.47 -14.11
CA THR A 112 -10.34 -20.03 -15.40
C THR A 112 -11.47 -20.17 -16.44
N PRO A 113 -11.78 -19.14 -17.23
CA PRO A 113 -12.75 -19.30 -18.31
C PRO A 113 -12.20 -20.30 -19.33
N GLN A 114 -12.92 -21.40 -19.55
CA GLN A 114 -12.66 -22.30 -20.67
C GLN A 114 -13.10 -21.58 -21.94
N VAL A 115 -12.13 -21.29 -22.81
CA VAL A 115 -12.37 -20.85 -24.18
C VAL A 115 -12.66 -22.10 -25.01
N ALA A 116 -13.81 -22.12 -25.67
CA ALA A 116 -14.26 -23.17 -26.59
C ALA A 116 -13.67 -23.00 -27.99
#